data_AF-A0A075RC30-F1
#
_entry.id   AF-A0A075RC30-F1
#
_cell.length_a   1.000
_cell.length_b   1.000
_cell.length_c   1.000
_cell.angle_alpha   90.00
_cell.angle_beta   90.00
_cell.angle_gamma   90.00
#
_symmetry.space_group_name_H-M   'P 1'
#
loop_
_entity.id
_entity.type
_entity.pdbx_description
1 polymer ?
#
loop_
_entity_poly.entity_id
_entity_poly.type
_entity_poly.pdbx_seq_one_letter_code
_entity_poly.pdbx_strand_id
1 'polypeptide(L)'
;MAARVNVSAQVISNWERAYTNPNHDDIYRLATSLDVSADYMLFGSKHTRLVKEASSPYSDFEALYLSELEQLSEEDRKKVLEHIRYLRYLANQQQDHDK
;
A
#
# COMPACT_ATOMS: atom_id res chain seq x y z
N MET A 1 4.56 -5.57 27.96
CA MET A 1 4.43 -4.43 27.02
C MET A 1 5.43 -3.32 27.34
N ALA A 2 5.38 -2.71 28.52
CA ALA A 2 6.34 -1.67 28.99
C ALA A 2 7.82 -2.00 28.73
N ALA A 3 8.28 -3.19 29.14
CA ALA A 3 9.66 -3.63 28.92
C ALA A 3 10.06 -3.82 27.45
N ARG A 4 9.09 -4.10 26.56
CA ARG A 4 9.35 -4.30 25.12
C ARG A 4 9.40 -2.99 24.34
N VAL A 5 8.72 -1.95 24.84
CA VAL A 5 8.65 -0.62 24.24
C VAL A 5 9.68 0.34 24.86
N ASN A 6 10.38 -0.11 25.91
CA ASN A 6 11.37 0.66 26.66
C ASN A 6 10.81 1.97 27.23
N VAL A 7 9.59 1.90 27.79
CA VAL A 7 8.91 3.00 28.48
C VAL A 7 8.29 2.49 29.78
N SER A 8 7.98 3.38 30.71
CA SER A 8 7.32 2.99 31.96
C SER A 8 5.86 2.57 31.72
N ALA A 9 5.32 1.71 32.60
CA ALA A 9 3.91 1.34 32.54
C ALA A 9 2.97 2.54 32.70
N GLN A 10 3.41 3.57 33.43
CA GLN A 10 2.68 4.83 33.58
C GLN A 10 2.58 5.59 32.25
N VAL A 11 3.64 5.61 31.45
CA VAL A 11 3.63 6.25 30.12
C VAL A 11 2.62 5.56 29.20
N ILE A 12 2.61 4.23 29.17
CA ILE A 12 1.60 3.46 28.40
C ILE A 12 0.19 3.76 28.90
N SER A 13 -0.01 3.76 30.22
CA SER A 13 -1.28 4.10 30.86
C SER A 13 -1.77 5.51 30.49
N ASN A 14 -0.85 6.48 30.33
CA ASN A 14 -1.17 7.83 29.88
C ASN A 14 -1.58 7.86 28.40
N TRP A 15 -0.90 7.08 27.54
CA TRP A 15 -1.28 6.94 26.13
C TRP A 15 -2.65 6.31 25.96
N GLU A 16 -2.95 5.24 26.70
CA GLU A 16 -4.26 4.55 26.67
C GLU A 16 -5.43 5.45 27.10
N ARG A 17 -5.15 6.43 27.99
CA ARG A 17 -6.12 7.42 28.46
C ARG A 17 -6.09 8.73 27.66
N ALA A 18 -5.29 8.79 26.60
CA ALA A 18 -5.09 9.97 25.77
C ALA A 18 -4.60 11.23 26.52
N TYR A 19 -3.90 11.07 27.65
CA TYR A 19 -3.28 12.19 28.37
C TYR A 19 -2.01 12.71 27.69
N THR A 20 -1.28 11.82 27.02
CA THR A 20 -0.12 12.13 26.20
C THR A 20 -0.15 11.30 24.93
N ASN A 21 0.63 11.68 23.93
CA ASN A 21 0.71 10.95 22.67
C ASN A 21 2.10 10.30 22.50
N PRO A 22 2.19 9.06 21.99
CA PRO A 22 3.48 8.49 21.61
C PRO A 22 4.10 9.27 20.45
N ASN A 23 5.43 9.34 20.41
CA ASN A 23 6.17 9.87 19.27
C ASN A 23 6.41 8.78 18.20
N HIS A 24 7.11 9.12 17.11
CA HIS A 24 7.37 8.17 16.02
C HIS A 24 8.18 6.93 16.46
N ASP A 25 9.19 7.09 17.30
CA ASP A 25 9.98 5.97 17.84
C ASP A 25 9.14 5.07 18.74
N ASP A 26 8.28 5.66 19.57
CA ASP A 26 7.36 4.93 20.45
C ASP A 26 6.37 4.11 19.62
N ILE A 27 5.81 4.68 18.55
CA ILE A 27 4.91 3.99 17.61
C ILE A 27 5.62 2.84 16.93
N TYR A 28 6.85 3.03 16.46
CA TYR A 28 7.65 1.97 15.84
C TYR A 28 7.90 0.80 16.81
N ARG A 29 8.28 1.09 18.05
CA ARG A 29 8.50 0.07 19.08
C ARG A 29 7.21 -0.65 19.47
N LEU A 30 6.09 0.07 19.58
CA LEU A 30 4.77 -0.51 19.85
C LEU A 30 4.37 -1.47 18.72
N ALA A 31 4.40 -1.00 17.48
CA ALA A 31 4.09 -1.76 16.28
C ALA A 31 4.92 -3.05 16.20
N THR A 32 6.24 -2.94 16.38
CA THR A 32 7.17 -4.08 16.37
C THR A 32 6.87 -5.07 17.50
N SER A 33 6.59 -4.57 18.71
CA SER A 33 6.34 -5.43 19.89
C SER A 33 5.02 -6.19 19.84
N LEU A 34 4.06 -5.69 19.05
CA LEU A 34 2.71 -6.21 18.88
C LEU A 34 2.54 -6.96 17.54
N ASP A 35 3.58 -6.99 16.71
CA ASP A 35 3.57 -7.60 15.37
C ASP A 35 2.46 -7.06 14.46
N VAL A 36 2.35 -5.73 14.41
CA VAL A 36 1.39 -5.02 13.53
C VAL A 36 2.07 -3.86 12.81
N SER A 37 1.42 -3.32 11.77
CA SER A 37 1.92 -2.14 11.07
C SER A 37 1.75 -0.86 11.90
N ALA A 38 2.64 0.13 11.69
CA ALA A 38 2.49 1.46 12.27
C ALA A 38 1.18 2.14 11.85
N ASP A 39 0.73 1.91 10.61
CA ASP A 39 -0.55 2.39 10.12
C ASP A 39 -1.72 1.83 10.93
N TYR A 40 -1.69 0.54 11.26
CA TYR A 40 -2.70 -0.07 12.11
C TYR A 40 -2.70 0.53 13.53
N MET A 41 -1.52 0.85 14.09
CA MET A 41 -1.40 1.52 15.39
C MET A 41 -2.03 2.92 15.39
N LEU A 42 -1.90 3.66 14.28
CA LEU A 42 -2.37 5.04 14.17
C LEU A 42 -3.85 5.16 13.79
N PHE A 43 -4.33 4.26 12.92
CA PHE A 43 -5.65 4.38 12.29
C PHE A 43 -6.62 3.23 12.66
N GLY A 44 -6.12 2.18 13.32
CA GLY A 44 -6.87 0.97 13.65
C GLY A 44 -7.28 0.17 12.40
N SER A 45 -8.26 -0.72 12.55
CA SER A 45 -8.84 -1.47 11.42
C SER A 45 -9.64 -0.59 10.46
N LYS A 46 -9.92 0.65 10.87
CA LYS A 46 -10.43 1.68 9.98
C LYS A 46 -9.24 2.20 9.20
N HIS A 47 -8.94 1.55 8.08
CA HIS A 47 -8.33 2.26 6.97
C HIS A 47 -9.33 3.34 6.55
N THR A 48 -9.29 4.48 7.25
CA THR A 48 -9.71 5.72 6.65
C THR A 48 -8.91 5.75 5.36
N ARG A 49 -9.58 5.74 4.20
CA ARG A 49 -8.90 5.96 2.93
C ARG A 49 -8.25 7.34 3.06
N LEU A 50 -7.02 7.39 3.56
CA LEU A 50 -6.25 8.62 3.81
C LEU A 50 -5.77 9.22 2.49
N VAL A 51 -5.91 8.45 1.42
CA VAL A 51 -6.18 8.97 0.11
C VAL A 51 -7.62 9.53 0.20
N LYS A 52 -7.76 10.85 0.47
CA LYS A 52 -8.70 11.64 -0.38
C LYS A 52 -8.52 11.02 -1.75
N GLU A 53 -9.56 10.63 -2.46
CA GLU A 53 -9.45 10.27 -3.88
C GLU A 53 -8.68 11.41 -4.58
N ALA A 54 -7.34 11.35 -4.53
CA ALA A 54 -6.48 11.84 -5.54
C ALA A 54 -7.03 11.03 -6.68
N SER A 55 -7.82 11.70 -7.51
CA SER A 55 -8.26 11.22 -8.82
C SER A 55 -7.25 10.18 -9.22
N SER A 56 -7.64 8.90 -9.18
CA SER A 56 -6.71 7.80 -9.37
C SER A 56 -5.76 8.22 -10.49
N PRO A 57 -4.42 8.19 -10.30
CA PRO A 57 -3.50 8.64 -11.35
C PRO A 57 -3.72 7.82 -12.63
N TYR A 58 -4.39 6.70 -12.48
CA TYR A 58 -4.97 5.85 -13.49
C TYR A 58 -6.41 6.25 -13.81
N SER A 59 -6.71 6.36 -15.10
CA SER A 59 -8.06 6.38 -15.66
C SER A 59 -8.91 5.18 -15.16
N ASP A 60 -10.24 5.30 -15.25
CA ASP A 60 -11.17 4.22 -14.88
C ASP A 60 -10.84 2.89 -15.60
N PHE A 61 -10.36 2.98 -16.83
CA PHE A 61 -9.92 1.84 -17.62
C PHE A 61 -8.69 1.15 -16.99
N GLU A 62 -7.68 1.92 -16.62
CA GLU A 62 -6.46 1.39 -16.01
C GLU A 62 -6.73 0.79 -14.62
N ALA A 63 -7.67 1.37 -13.85
CA ALA A 63 -8.10 0.81 -12.58
C ALA A 63 -8.80 -0.56 -12.74
N LEU A 64 -9.72 -0.67 -13.72
CA LEU A 64 -10.37 -1.94 -14.06
C LEU A 64 -9.34 -2.97 -14.53
N TYR A 65 -8.45 -2.58 -15.43
CA TYR A 65 -7.38 -3.44 -15.96
C TYR A 65 -6.46 -3.99 -14.85
N LEU A 66 -6.04 -3.15 -13.89
CA LEU A 66 -5.23 -3.59 -12.75
C LEU A 66 -5.98 -4.60 -11.88
N SER A 67 -7.28 -4.37 -11.63
CA SER A 67 -8.10 -5.28 -10.83
C SER A 67 -8.30 -6.65 -11.48
N GLU A 68 -8.34 -6.72 -12.82
CA GLU A 68 -8.40 -7.98 -13.57
C GLU A 68 -7.05 -8.70 -13.56
N LEU A 69 -5.95 -7.97 -13.77
CA LEU A 69 -4.59 -8.52 -13.69
C LEU A 69 -4.28 -9.15 -12.34
N GLU A 70 -4.73 -8.53 -11.25
CA GLU A 70 -4.51 -9.03 -9.89
C GLU A 70 -5.16 -10.40 -9.66
N GLN A 71 -6.26 -10.69 -10.36
CA GLN A 71 -6.97 -11.97 -10.24
C GLN A 71 -6.33 -13.10 -11.07
N LEU A 72 -5.39 -12.79 -11.96
CA LEU A 72 -4.72 -13.77 -12.81
C LEU A 72 -3.60 -14.51 -12.08
N SER A 73 -3.35 -15.74 -12.55
CA SER A 73 -2.17 -16.51 -12.15
C SER A 73 -0.88 -15.86 -12.65
N GLU A 74 0.25 -16.20 -12.01
CA GLU A 74 1.57 -15.73 -12.47
C GLU A 74 1.90 -16.17 -13.91
N GLU A 75 1.43 -17.34 -14.34
CA GLU A 75 1.61 -17.80 -15.73
C GLU A 75 0.80 -16.94 -16.71
N ASP A 76 -0.43 -16.59 -16.36
CA ASP A 76 -1.29 -15.78 -17.22
C ASP A 76 -0.85 -14.32 -17.25
N ARG A 77 -0.35 -13.76 -16.14
CA ARG A 77 0.28 -12.44 -16.11
C ARG A 77 1.46 -12.33 -17.09
N LYS A 78 2.25 -13.40 -17.23
CA LYS A 78 3.34 -13.46 -18.22
C LYS A 78 2.83 -13.40 -19.66
N LYS A 79 1.75 -14.12 -19.97
CA LYS A 79 1.11 -14.08 -21.30
C LYS A 79 0.59 -12.68 -21.63
N VAL A 80 -0.02 -12.00 -20.65
CA VAL A 80 -0.45 -10.60 -20.82
C VAL A 80 0.73 -9.69 -21.13
N LEU A 81 1.84 -9.84 -20.39
CA LEU A 81 3.07 -9.07 -20.66
C LEU A 81 3.61 -9.30 -22.09
N GLU A 82 3.62 -10.54 -22.55
CA GLU A 82 4.01 -10.88 -23.93
C GLU A 82 3.08 -10.24 -24.96
N HIS A 83 1.77 -10.24 -24.70
CA HIS A 83 0.80 -9.60 -25.58
C HIS A 83 1.01 -8.08 -25.67
N ILE A 84 1.27 -7.40 -24.55
CA ILE A 84 1.60 -5.96 -24.53
C ILE A 84 2.85 -5.68 -25.36
N ARG A 85 3.90 -6.52 -25.21
CA ARG A 85 5.13 -6.39 -26.00
C ARG A 85 4.88 -6.57 -27.49
N TYR A 86 4.04 -7.53 -27.85
CA TYR A 86 3.65 -7.76 -29.25
C TYR A 86 2.88 -6.57 -29.84
N LEU A 87 1.91 -6.01 -29.11
CA LEU A 87 1.18 -4.82 -29.55
C LEU A 87 2.11 -3.62 -29.75
N ARG A 88 3.08 -3.43 -28.85
CA ARG A 88 4.11 -2.39 -29.00
C ARG A 88 4.96 -2.61 -30.25
N TYR A 89 5.34 -3.86 -30.55
CA TYR A 89 6.08 -4.19 -31.76
C TYR A 89 5.29 -3.82 -33.02
N LEU A 90 4.00 -4.19 -33.10
CA LEU A 90 3.16 -3.85 -34.24
C LEU A 90 3.01 -2.33 -34.43
N ALA A 91 2.77 -1.59 -33.35
CA ALA A 91 2.64 -0.13 -33.39
C ALA A 91 3.91 0.55 -33.96
N ASN A 92 5.09 0.05 -33.59
CA ASN A 92 6.36 0.58 -34.09
C ASN A 92 6.57 0.25 -35.58
N GLN A 93 6.16 -0.94 -36.05
CA GLN A 93 6.25 -1.30 -37.47
C GLN A 93 5.32 -0.44 -38.34
N GLN A 94 4.15 -0.07 -37.83
CA GLN A 94 3.19 0.75 -38.56
C GLN A 94 3.69 2.20 -38.71
N GLN A 95 4.36 2.74 -37.70
CA GLN A 95 4.96 4.08 -37.76
C GLN A 95 6.15 4.20 -38.72
N ASP A 96 6.86 3.11 -39.00
CA ASP A 96 7.96 3.09 -39.98
C ASP A 96 7.44 2.98 -41.42
N HIS A 97 6.22 2.47 -41.61
CA HIS A 97 5.60 2.29 -42.93
C HIS A 97 4.79 3.53 -43.39
N ASP A 98 4.43 4.42 -42.46
CA ASP A 98 3.70 5.68 -42.70
C ASP A 98 4.62 6.92 -42.83
N LYS A 99 5.95 6.73 -42.84
CA LYS A 99 6.97 7.78 -43.10
C LYS A 99 7.51 7.71 -44.52
#